data_AF-A0A7S0ZGR2-F1
#
_entry.id   AF-A0A7S0ZGR2-F1
#
_cell.length_a   1.000
_cell.length_b   1.000
_cell.length_c   1.000
_cell.angle_alpha   90.00
_cell.angle_beta   90.00
_cell.angle_gamma   90.00
#
_symmetry.space_group_name_H-M   'P 1'
#
loop_
_entity.id
_entity.type
_entity.pdbx_description
1 polymer ?
#
loop_
_entity_poly.entity_id
_entity_poly.type
_entity_poly.pdbx_seq_one_letter_code
_entity_poly.pdbx_strand_id
1 'polypeptide(L)'
;RAKVVKRVSSRFSGVKNQWGLSQFQYYEQMRHHAFTVSPKGLVSDCYRHYQALLSGSIPIIDRHHSLTNIFSGLPVVEISPPSNKTKNEGVRIEWKSLNPSVLVSEAKRLLHRKNTFAWHKLTHKFWFDEVRRSAFPRKSEGKQKVPDSKLNKVKRKSL
;
A
#
# COMPACT_ATOMS: atom_id res chain seq x y z
N ARG A 1 -32.82 -12.67 -4.10
CA ARG A 1 -31.45 -12.23 -4.51
C ARG A 1 -31.43 -11.55 -5.89
N ALA A 2 -31.90 -12.21 -6.97
CA ALA A 2 -31.90 -11.63 -8.33
C ALA A 2 -32.64 -10.28 -8.48
N LYS A 3 -33.76 -10.07 -7.77
CA LYS A 3 -34.50 -8.79 -7.74
C LYS A 3 -33.66 -7.63 -7.16
N VAL A 4 -32.82 -7.89 -6.17
CA VAL A 4 -31.93 -6.88 -5.57
C VAL A 4 -30.81 -6.52 -6.55
N VAL A 5 -30.22 -7.52 -7.20
CA VAL A 5 -29.17 -7.32 -8.22
C VAL A 5 -29.68 -6.46 -9.37
N LYS A 6 -30.87 -6.78 -9.93
CA LYS A 6 -31.50 -5.95 -10.98
C LYS A 6 -31.72 -4.51 -10.54
N ARG A 7 -32.21 -4.30 -9.32
CA ARG A 7 -32.47 -2.96 -8.75
C ARG A 7 -31.20 -2.14 -8.54
N VAL A 8 -30.08 -2.78 -8.18
CA VAL A 8 -28.79 -2.09 -8.00
C VAL A 8 -28.18 -1.77 -9.36
N SER A 9 -28.17 -2.73 -10.29
CA SER A 9 -27.61 -2.53 -11.63
C SER A 9 -28.33 -1.43 -12.42
N SER A 10 -29.64 -1.25 -12.25
CA SER A 10 -30.38 -0.18 -12.93
C SER A 10 -29.97 1.24 -12.48
N ARG A 11 -29.23 1.39 -11.37
CA ARG A 11 -28.76 2.69 -10.87
C ARG A 11 -27.43 3.14 -11.47
N PHE A 12 -26.73 2.25 -12.17
CA PHE A 12 -25.42 2.53 -12.74
C PHE A 12 -25.47 2.33 -14.25
N SER A 13 -25.84 3.38 -14.99
CA SER A 13 -25.80 3.36 -16.46
C SER A 13 -24.35 3.17 -16.94
N GLY A 14 -24.16 2.32 -17.95
CA GLY A 14 -22.83 2.03 -18.50
C GLY A 14 -21.95 1.09 -17.66
N VAL A 15 -22.40 0.65 -16.48
CA VAL A 15 -21.65 -0.32 -15.65
C VAL A 15 -22.18 -1.73 -15.89
N LYS A 16 -21.36 -2.61 -16.47
CA LYS A 16 -21.68 -4.02 -16.62
C LYS A 16 -21.47 -4.75 -15.30
N ASN A 17 -22.55 -5.24 -14.69
CA ASN A 17 -22.45 -6.11 -13.52
C ASN A 17 -21.94 -7.49 -13.93
N GLN A 18 -20.81 -7.91 -13.35
CA GLN A 18 -20.19 -9.21 -13.61
C GLN A 18 -20.28 -10.14 -12.37
N TRP A 19 -21.36 -10.02 -11.59
CA TRP A 19 -21.58 -10.92 -10.46
C TRP A 19 -21.76 -12.37 -10.93
N GLY A 20 -21.19 -13.32 -10.17
CA GLY A 20 -21.28 -14.75 -10.46
C GLY A 20 -20.16 -15.31 -11.35
N LEU A 21 -19.16 -14.50 -11.71
CA LEU A 21 -17.96 -15.00 -12.38
C LEU A 21 -17.21 -16.00 -11.51
N SER A 22 -16.62 -17.01 -12.16
CA SER A 22 -15.59 -17.83 -11.52
C SER A 22 -14.38 -16.98 -11.13
N GLN A 23 -13.56 -17.48 -10.19
CA GLN A 23 -12.37 -16.77 -9.75
C GLN A 23 -11.39 -16.49 -10.91
N PHE A 24 -11.22 -17.45 -11.83
CA PHE A 24 -10.38 -17.27 -13.02
C PHE A 24 -10.90 -16.14 -13.91
N GLN A 25 -12.20 -16.16 -14.24
CA GLN A 25 -12.81 -15.10 -15.06
C GLN A 25 -12.73 -13.73 -14.39
N TYR A 26 -12.85 -13.67 -13.06
CA TYR A 26 -12.70 -12.43 -12.30
C TYR A 26 -11.28 -11.84 -12.46
N TYR A 27 -10.24 -12.65 -12.32
CA TYR A 27 -8.86 -12.19 -12.52
C TYR A 27 -8.57 -11.83 -13.97
N GLU A 28 -9.07 -12.62 -14.92
CA GLU A 28 -8.90 -12.35 -16.35
C GLU A 28 -9.53 -11.01 -16.72
N GLN A 29 -10.74 -10.73 -16.25
CA GLN A 29 -11.39 -9.44 -16.44
C GLN A 29 -10.61 -8.30 -15.79
N MET A 30 -10.08 -8.50 -14.58
CA MET A 30 -9.28 -7.50 -13.88
C MET A 30 -8.00 -7.13 -14.66
N ARG A 31 -7.34 -8.11 -15.28
CA ARG A 31 -6.13 -7.91 -16.10
C ARG A 31 -6.34 -6.95 -17.28
N HIS A 32 -7.57 -6.88 -17.81
CA HIS A 32 -7.90 -5.98 -18.92
C HIS A 32 -8.13 -4.52 -18.49
N HIS A 33 -8.06 -4.21 -17.20
CA HIS A 33 -8.30 -2.87 -16.67
C HIS A 33 -7.03 -2.30 -16.04
N ALA A 34 -6.62 -1.10 -16.48
CA ALA A 34 -5.45 -0.42 -15.92
C ALA A 34 -5.60 -0.11 -14.42
N PHE A 35 -6.83 0.16 -13.97
CA PHE A 35 -7.13 0.52 -12.60
C PHE A 35 -8.25 -0.34 -12.01
N THR A 36 -8.13 -0.68 -10.73
CA THR A 36 -9.17 -1.37 -9.96
C THR A 36 -9.57 -0.50 -8.77
N VAL A 37 -10.84 -0.12 -8.71
CA VAL A 37 -11.40 0.60 -7.54
C VAL A 37 -11.44 -0.35 -6.34
N SER A 38 -10.72 -0.02 -5.27
CA SER A 38 -10.58 -0.85 -4.09
C SER A 38 -10.62 -0.02 -2.80
N PRO A 39 -11.75 0.65 -2.51
CA PRO A 39 -11.94 1.38 -1.27
C PRO A 39 -11.87 0.42 -0.07
N LYS A 40 -11.74 1.00 1.13
CA LYS A 40 -11.80 0.25 2.39
C LYS A 40 -13.11 -0.54 2.47
N GLY A 41 -12.99 -1.77 2.97
CA GLY A 41 -14.15 -2.60 3.27
C GLY A 41 -14.65 -2.33 4.68
N LEU A 42 -15.00 -3.41 5.40
CA LEU A 42 -15.26 -3.36 6.84
C LEU A 42 -13.99 -2.97 7.62
N VAL A 43 -12.82 -3.28 7.07
CA VAL A 43 -11.49 -2.94 7.59
C VAL A 43 -10.73 -2.14 6.52
N SER A 44 -9.68 -1.43 6.95
CA SER A 44 -8.82 -0.64 6.05
C SER A 44 -8.12 -1.50 5.00
N ASP A 45 -7.67 -2.71 5.36
CA ASP A 45 -7.07 -3.66 4.43
C ASP A 45 -8.14 -4.44 3.66
N CYS A 46 -7.96 -4.58 2.35
CA CYS A 46 -8.89 -5.27 1.48
C CYS A 46 -8.13 -6.27 0.59
N TYR A 47 -8.58 -7.52 0.53
CA TYR A 47 -7.99 -8.54 -0.34
C TYR A 47 -7.89 -8.09 -1.81
N ARG A 48 -8.79 -7.21 -2.24
CA ARG A 48 -8.85 -6.65 -3.60
C ARG A 48 -7.63 -5.80 -3.96
N HIS A 49 -6.95 -5.20 -2.97
CA HIS A 49 -5.67 -4.49 -3.18
C HIS A 49 -4.63 -5.41 -3.79
N TYR A 50 -4.44 -6.58 -3.18
CA TYR A 50 -3.45 -7.57 -3.61
C TYR A 50 -3.87 -8.27 -4.90
N GLN A 51 -5.17 -8.57 -5.07
CA GLN A 51 -5.69 -9.14 -6.32
C GLN A 51 -5.41 -8.26 -7.53
N ALA A 52 -5.64 -6.95 -7.40
CA ALA A 52 -5.35 -5.98 -8.44
C ALA A 52 -3.87 -6.00 -8.81
N LEU A 53 -3.00 -5.87 -7.80
CA LEU A 53 -1.54 -5.86 -7.98
C LEU A 53 -1.04 -7.13 -8.69
N LEU A 54 -1.51 -8.30 -8.25
CA LEU A 54 -1.13 -9.59 -8.86
C LEU A 54 -1.68 -9.76 -10.28
N SER A 55 -2.80 -9.13 -10.59
CA SER A 55 -3.40 -9.16 -11.94
C SER A 55 -2.83 -8.08 -12.88
N GLY A 56 -1.87 -7.27 -12.40
CA GLY A 56 -1.29 -6.16 -13.16
C GLY A 56 -2.18 -4.91 -13.24
N SER A 57 -3.28 -4.87 -12.48
CA SER A 57 -4.16 -3.71 -12.35
C SER A 57 -3.72 -2.84 -11.18
N ILE A 58 -3.76 -1.52 -11.33
CA ILE A 58 -3.33 -0.57 -10.29
C ILE A 58 -4.50 -0.32 -9.34
N PRO A 59 -4.43 -0.74 -8.06
CA PRO A 59 -5.52 -0.48 -7.12
C PRO A 59 -5.60 1.01 -6.76
N ILE A 60 -6.83 1.52 -6.71
CA ILE A 60 -7.19 2.82 -6.17
C ILE A 60 -7.72 2.59 -4.75
N ILE A 61 -6.96 3.00 -3.75
CA ILE A 61 -7.14 2.62 -2.34
C ILE A 61 -7.40 3.83 -1.45
N ASP A 62 -8.11 3.65 -0.35
CA ASP A 62 -8.16 4.66 0.69
C ASP A 62 -6.82 4.74 1.42
N ARG A 63 -6.27 5.95 1.53
CA ARG A 63 -5.07 6.19 2.31
C ARG A 63 -5.37 5.94 3.79
N HIS A 64 -4.60 5.05 4.40
CA HIS A 64 -4.72 4.72 5.81
C HIS A 64 -3.33 4.62 6.44
N HIS A 65 -3.14 5.22 7.62
CA HIS A 65 -1.82 5.31 8.26
C HIS A 65 -1.16 3.93 8.41
N SER A 66 -1.90 2.94 8.93
CA SER A 66 -1.41 1.57 9.12
C SER A 66 -1.03 0.83 7.84
N LEU A 67 -1.51 1.28 6.67
CA LEU A 67 -1.26 0.62 5.38
C LEU A 67 -0.16 1.32 4.56
N THR A 68 0.18 2.55 4.94
CA THR A 68 1.19 3.37 4.26
C THR A 68 2.50 2.60 4.07
N ASN A 69 2.99 1.91 5.12
CA ASN A 69 4.24 1.17 5.04
C ASN A 69 4.13 -0.08 4.14
N ILE A 70 2.99 -0.77 4.19
CA ILE A 70 2.71 -1.96 3.39
C ILE A 70 2.72 -1.61 1.90
N PHE A 71 1.99 -0.57 1.51
CA PHE A 71 1.87 -0.16 0.11
C PHE A 71 2.98 0.77 -0.38
N SER A 72 3.85 1.26 0.52
CA SER A 72 5.01 2.05 0.13
C SER A 72 5.88 1.29 -0.87
N GLY A 73 6.12 1.91 -2.03
CA GLY A 73 6.89 1.33 -3.12
C GLY A 73 6.11 0.37 -4.02
N LEU A 74 4.82 0.12 -3.80
CA LEU A 74 3.96 -0.62 -4.72
C LEU A 74 3.21 0.34 -5.67
N PRO A 75 2.76 -0.14 -6.85
CA PRO A 75 1.98 0.68 -7.76
C PRO A 75 0.54 0.81 -7.27
N VAL A 76 0.28 1.82 -6.43
CA VAL A 76 -1.05 2.13 -5.93
C VAL A 76 -1.39 3.60 -6.18
N VAL A 77 -2.68 3.90 -6.30
CA VAL A 77 -3.21 5.26 -6.24
C VAL A 77 -3.88 5.45 -4.89
N GLU A 78 -3.32 6.30 -4.04
CA GLU A 78 -3.86 6.57 -2.71
C GLU A 78 -4.84 7.74 -2.74
N ILE A 79 -6.07 7.47 -2.32
CA ILE A 79 -7.10 8.47 -2.15
C ILE A 79 -7.07 9.00 -0.72
N SER A 80 -6.84 10.30 -0.57
CA SER A 80 -6.83 10.95 0.72
C SER A 80 -8.26 11.20 1.21
N PRO A 81 -8.52 11.06 2.53
CA PRO A 81 -9.76 11.55 3.10
C PRO A 81 -9.85 13.08 2.95
N PRO A 82 -11.07 13.64 2.90
CA PRO A 82 -11.28 15.08 2.94
C PRO A 82 -10.57 15.68 4.16
N SER A 83 -9.87 16.80 3.98
CA SER A 83 -9.16 17.45 5.09
C SER A 83 -9.27 18.96 4.98
N ASN A 84 -9.61 19.60 6.10
CA ASN A 84 -9.70 21.06 6.23
C ASN A 84 -8.33 21.71 6.48
N LYS A 85 -7.24 20.92 6.55
CA LYS A 85 -5.89 21.41 6.88
C LYS A 85 -4.97 21.27 5.67
N THR A 86 -4.75 22.39 5.01
CA THR A 86 -3.65 22.63 4.08
C THR A 86 -2.35 22.75 4.88
N LYS A 87 -1.26 22.10 4.44
CA LYS A 87 0.00 22.84 4.16
C LYS A 87 1.23 22.03 3.75
N ASN A 88 1.34 20.70 3.93
CA ASN A 88 2.60 20.03 3.59
C ASN A 88 2.48 19.00 2.45
N GLU A 89 2.93 19.49 1.29
CA GLU A 89 3.48 18.86 0.07
C GLU A 89 3.26 17.37 -0.17
N GLY A 90 2.29 17.11 -1.06
CA GLY A 90 2.11 15.86 -1.79
C GLY A 90 0.87 15.98 -2.69
N VAL A 91 0.86 15.31 -3.84
CA VAL A 91 -0.35 15.23 -4.68
C VAL A 91 -1.43 14.51 -3.87
N ARG A 92 -2.50 15.22 -3.51
CA ARG A 92 -3.65 14.64 -2.80
C ARG A 92 -4.78 14.41 -3.81
N ILE A 93 -5.14 13.15 -4.01
CA ILE A 93 -6.28 12.78 -4.84
C ILE A 93 -7.45 12.47 -3.90
N GLU A 94 -8.61 13.06 -4.15
CA GLU A 94 -9.85 12.74 -3.44
C GLU A 94 -10.78 11.94 -4.36
N TRP A 95 -11.70 11.15 -3.77
CA TRP A 95 -12.68 10.40 -4.56
C TRP A 95 -13.49 11.31 -5.50
N LYS A 96 -13.87 12.50 -5.04
CA LYS A 96 -14.65 13.47 -5.82
C LYS A 96 -13.91 14.06 -7.02
N SER A 97 -12.57 14.05 -6.99
CA SER A 97 -11.74 14.60 -8.06
C SER A 97 -11.29 13.53 -9.05
N LEU A 98 -11.62 12.26 -8.80
CA LEU A 98 -11.20 11.15 -9.65
C LEU A 98 -11.90 11.24 -11.02
N ASN A 99 -11.10 11.35 -12.07
CA ASN A 99 -11.56 11.42 -13.44
C ASN A 99 -10.50 10.83 -14.39
N PRO A 100 -10.82 10.58 -15.68
CA PRO A 100 -9.88 9.97 -16.62
C PRO A 100 -8.54 10.71 -16.73
N SER A 101 -8.52 12.04 -16.71
CA SER A 101 -7.29 12.82 -16.83
C SER A 101 -6.36 12.62 -15.63
N VAL A 102 -6.93 12.56 -14.42
CA VAL A 102 -6.16 12.24 -13.19
C VAL A 102 -5.57 10.84 -13.27
N LEU A 103 -6.37 9.86 -13.70
CA LEU A 103 -5.91 8.47 -13.83
C LEU A 103 -4.82 8.31 -14.91
N VAL A 104 -4.93 9.01 -16.03
CA VAL A 104 -3.87 9.03 -17.06
C VAL A 104 -2.57 9.62 -16.52
N SER A 105 -2.66 10.71 -15.74
CA SER A 105 -1.48 11.30 -15.08
C SER A 105 -0.83 10.31 -14.11
N GLU A 106 -1.62 9.63 -13.29
CA GLU A 106 -1.13 8.62 -12.34
C GLU A 106 -0.53 7.40 -13.04
N ALA A 107 -1.14 6.93 -14.13
CA ALA A 107 -0.58 5.86 -14.96
C ALA A 107 0.80 6.25 -15.49
N LYS A 108 0.95 7.47 -16.02
CA LYS A 108 2.25 7.99 -16.47
C LYS A 108 3.25 8.01 -15.32
N ARG A 109 2.89 8.60 -14.16
CA ARG A 109 3.75 8.67 -12.97
C ARG A 109 4.25 7.28 -12.55
N LEU A 110 3.37 6.28 -12.55
CA LEU A 110 3.70 4.91 -12.17
C LEU A 110 4.56 4.22 -13.24
N LEU A 111 4.31 4.43 -14.53
CA LEU A 111 5.11 3.87 -15.62
C LEU A 111 6.58 4.34 -15.57
N HIS A 112 6.85 5.60 -15.19
CA HIS A 112 8.22 6.09 -15.00
C HIS A 112 8.99 5.35 -13.90
N ARG A 113 8.28 4.64 -13.01
CA ARG A 113 8.84 3.89 -11.88
C ARG A 113 8.64 2.37 -11.99
N LYS A 114 8.22 1.86 -13.16
CA LYS A 114 7.84 0.45 -13.33
C LYS A 114 8.89 -0.57 -12.85
N ASN A 115 10.18 -0.23 -12.95
CA ASN A 115 11.30 -1.09 -12.58
C ASN A 115 11.74 -0.92 -11.11
N THR A 116 11.13 -0.02 -10.34
CA THR A 116 11.51 0.28 -8.95
C THR A 116 10.46 -0.13 -7.92
N PHE A 117 9.44 -0.86 -8.35
CA PHE A 117 8.40 -1.31 -7.45
C PHE A 117 8.87 -2.43 -6.51
N ALA A 118 8.42 -2.34 -5.26
CA ALA A 118 8.75 -3.27 -4.18
C ALA A 118 7.93 -4.57 -4.27
N TRP A 119 7.94 -5.24 -5.43
CA TRP A 119 7.13 -6.44 -5.70
C TRP A 119 7.36 -7.59 -4.71
N HIS A 120 8.55 -7.65 -4.09
CA HIS A 120 8.85 -8.62 -3.03
C HIS A 120 7.86 -8.55 -1.85
N LYS A 121 7.20 -7.40 -1.61
CA LYS A 121 6.17 -7.22 -0.58
C LYS A 121 4.90 -8.05 -0.80
N LEU A 122 4.69 -8.56 -2.02
CA LEU A 122 3.56 -9.43 -2.35
C LEU A 122 3.84 -10.92 -2.09
N THR A 123 5.04 -11.26 -1.62
CA THR A 123 5.43 -12.65 -1.39
C THR A 123 5.07 -13.11 0.01
N HIS A 124 4.80 -14.41 0.17
CA HIS A 124 4.61 -15.03 1.47
C HIS A 124 5.81 -14.78 2.42
N LYS A 125 7.03 -14.78 1.88
CA LYS A 125 8.26 -14.54 2.64
C LYS A 125 8.24 -13.16 3.32
N PHE A 126 7.88 -12.10 2.60
CA PHE A 126 7.80 -10.76 3.18
C PHE A 126 6.84 -10.72 4.37
N TRP A 127 5.64 -11.28 4.21
CA TRP A 127 4.64 -11.30 5.27
C TRP A 127 5.05 -12.14 6.47
N PHE A 128 5.67 -13.30 6.23
CA PHE A 128 6.24 -14.11 7.30
C PHE A 128 7.28 -13.34 8.12
N ASP A 129 8.20 -12.65 7.43
CA ASP A 129 9.24 -11.83 8.07
C ASP A 129 8.65 -10.61 8.81
N GLU A 130 7.61 -9.98 8.25
CA GLU A 130 6.89 -8.85 8.86
C GLU A 130 6.19 -9.27 10.16
N VAL A 131 5.38 -10.34 10.11
CA VAL A 131 4.67 -10.88 11.27
C VAL A 131 5.65 -11.29 12.36
N ARG A 132 6.75 -11.98 12.00
CA ARG A 132 7.78 -12.37 12.95
C ARG A 132 8.43 -11.16 13.63
N ARG A 133 8.67 -10.08 12.88
CA ARG A 133 9.26 -8.83 13.41
C ARG A 133 8.30 -8.13 14.37
N SER A 134 7.01 -8.10 14.05
CA SER A 134 5.99 -7.48 14.89
C SER A 134 5.69 -8.29 16.16
N ALA A 135 5.65 -9.62 16.07
CA ALA A 135 5.38 -10.50 17.21
C ALA A 135 6.57 -10.64 18.17
N PHE A 136 7.80 -10.56 17.64
CA PHE A 136 9.03 -10.68 18.42
C PHE A 136 9.98 -9.51 18.11
N PRO A 137 9.69 -8.30 18.63
CA PRO A 137 10.61 -7.18 18.46
C PRO A 137 11.96 -7.58 19.07
N ARG A 138 13.02 -7.53 18.26
CA ARG A 138 14.38 -7.75 18.79
C ARG A 138 14.57 -6.76 19.93
N LYS A 139 14.99 -7.25 21.11
CA LYS A 139 15.50 -6.37 22.16
C LYS A 139 16.56 -5.49 21.50
N SER A 140 16.37 -4.18 21.55
CA SER A 140 17.37 -3.22 21.09
C SER A 140 18.72 -3.67 21.65
N GLU A 141 19.67 -3.99 20.78
CA GLU A 141 21.03 -4.28 21.21
C GLU A 141 21.46 -3.11 22.08
N GLY A 142 21.65 -3.40 23.36
CA GLY A 142 22.03 -2.40 24.34
C GLY A 142 23.29 -1.72 23.82
N LYS A 143 23.29 -0.39 23.84
CA LYS A 143 24.53 0.39 23.72
C LYS A 143 25.57 -0.29 24.62
N GLN A 144 26.56 -0.93 24.02
CA GLN A 144 27.74 -1.40 24.74
C GLN A 144 28.33 -0.16 25.42
N LYS A 145 28.13 -0.02 26.73
CA LYS A 145 28.95 0.88 27.54
C LYS A 145 30.36 0.31 27.42
N VAL A 146 31.19 0.98 26.64
CA VAL A 146 32.65 0.80 26.70
C VAL A 146 33.04 1.01 28.17
N PRO A 147 33.68 0.04 28.84
CA PRO A 147 34.19 0.27 30.17
C PRO A 147 35.36 1.25 30.06
N ASP A 148 35.28 2.37 30.79
CA ASP A 148 36.42 3.27 30.99
C ASP A 148 37.56 2.49 31.66
N SER A 149 38.45 1.94 30.84
CA SER A 149 39.71 1.37 31.30
C SER A 149 40.63 2.52 31.71
N LYS A 150 40.55 2.88 32.99
CA LYS A 150 41.62 3.38 33.86
C LYS A 150 42.91 3.77 33.12
N LEU A 151 43.06 5.05 32.76
CA LEU A 151 44.38 5.66 32.58
C LEU A 151 45.04 5.75 33.97
N ASN A 152 45.82 4.72 34.31
CA ASN A 152 46.69 4.75 35.47
C ASN A 152 47.87 5.69 35.22
N LYS A 153 47.98 6.67 36.12
CA LYS A 153 49.14 7.51 36.38
C LYS A 153 50.44 6.70 36.33
N VAL A 154 51.36 7.08 35.45
CA VAL A 154 52.80 6.82 35.64
C VAL A 154 53.47 8.14 36.00
N LYS A 155 53.73 8.31 37.29
CA LYS A 155 54.70 9.29 37.81
C LYS A 155 56.07 8.88 37.30
N ARG A 156 56.72 9.68 36.45
CA ARG A 156 58.17 9.62 36.27
C ARG A 156 58.81 10.53 37.32
N LYS A 157 59.52 9.91 38.26
CA LYS A 157 60.48 10.56 39.17
C LYS A 157 61.88 10.41 38.58
N SER A 158 62.66 11.49 38.71
CA SER A 158 64.13 11.64 38.74
C SER A 158 64.99 11.13 37.58
N LEU A 159 65.71 12.06 36.95
CA LEU A 159 67.11 12.38 37.29
C LEU A 159 67.35 13.87 37.09
#